data_AF-A0A5N1KZP6-F1
#
_entry.id   AF-A0A5N1KZP6-F1
#
_cell.length_a   1.000
_cell.length_b   1.000
_cell.length_c   1.000
_cell.angle_alpha   90.00
_cell.angle_beta   90.00
_cell.angle_gamma   90.00
#
_symmetry.space_group_name_H-M   'P 1'
#
loop_
_entity.id
_entity.type
_entity.pdbx_description
1 polymer ?
#
loop_
_entity_poly.entity_id
_entity_poly.type
_entity_poly.pdbx_seq_one_letter_code
_entity_poly.pdbx_strand_id
1 'polypeptide(L)'
;MVDAFAGPRKLRYFLYLLLIAVFGAVISKILADFYGIEFLEPIFWWFVENPMALFELAGFFSIIALILIVLMKALEMAENSGF
;
A
#
# COMPACT_ATOMS: atom_id res chain seq x y z
N MET A 1 3.51 -20.16 -5.54
CA MET A 1 3.15 -18.73 -5.62
C MET A 1 1.98 -18.54 -4.69
N VAL A 2 2.05 -17.62 -3.72
CA VAL A 2 0.85 -17.26 -2.94
C VAL A 2 -0.16 -16.74 -3.96
N ASP A 3 -1.27 -17.46 -4.14
CA ASP A 3 -2.31 -17.07 -5.09
C ASP A 3 -2.65 -15.61 -4.86
N ALA A 4 -2.37 -14.77 -5.85
CA ALA A 4 -2.61 -13.34 -5.76
C ALA A 4 -4.09 -13.15 -5.43
N PHE A 5 -4.37 -12.76 -4.18
CA PHE A 5 -5.73 -12.66 -3.65
C PHE A 5 -6.65 -12.01 -4.69
N ALA A 6 -7.65 -12.74 -5.19
CA ALA A 6 -8.47 -12.30 -6.33
C ALA A 6 -9.58 -11.29 -5.94
N GLY A 7 -9.55 -10.76 -4.72
CA GLY A 7 -10.56 -9.83 -4.23
C GLY A 7 -10.42 -8.39 -4.73
N PRO A 8 -11.32 -7.48 -4.29
CA PRO A 8 -11.34 -6.08 -4.71
C PRO A 8 -9.97 -5.40 -4.54
N ARG A 9 -9.59 -4.53 -5.49
CA ARG A 9 -8.28 -3.88 -5.52
C ARG A 9 -7.93 -3.18 -4.19
N LYS A 10 -8.91 -2.48 -3.61
CA LYS A 10 -8.77 -1.83 -2.29
C LYS A 10 -8.42 -2.83 -1.19
N LEU A 11 -9.08 -3.99 -1.17
CA LEU A 11 -8.81 -5.03 -0.18
C LEU A 11 -7.42 -5.63 -0.36
N ARG A 12 -6.95 -5.82 -1.60
CA ARG A 12 -5.58 -6.25 -1.88
C ARG A 12 -4.55 -5.28 -1.34
N TYR A 13 -4.69 -3.99 -1.68
CA TYR A 13 -3.77 -2.97 -1.20
C TYR A 13 -3.80 -2.85 0.32
N PHE A 14 -4.98 -2.97 0.93
CA PHE A 14 -5.09 -3.00 2.38
C PHE A 14 -4.31 -4.16 3.00
N LEU A 15 -4.49 -5.39 2.50
CA LEU A 15 -3.77 -6.56 3.03
C LEU A 15 -2.25 -6.43 2.86
N TYR A 16 -1.77 -5.90 1.74
CA TYR A 16 -0.34 -5.65 1.56
C TYR A 16 0.19 -4.56 2.49
N LEU A 17 -0.56 -3.47 2.67
CA LEU A 17 -0.18 -2.41 3.59
C LEU A 17 -0.18 -2.88 5.05
N LEU A 18 -1.16 -3.71 5.43
CA LEU A 18 -1.22 -4.33 6.74
C LEU A 18 -0.03 -5.26 6.99
N LEU A 19 0.33 -6.08 6.00
CA LEU A 19 1.51 -6.93 6.06
C LEU A 19 2.77 -6.10 6.29
N ILE A 20 2.95 -5.02 5.52
CA ILE A 20 4.08 -4.10 5.66
C ILE A 20 4.09 -3.45 7.05
N ALA A 21 2.94 -3.01 7.55
CA ALA A 21 2.84 -2.37 8.87
C ALA A 21 3.26 -3.33 9.99
N VAL A 22 2.77 -4.58 9.97
CA VAL A 22 3.12 -5.58 10.98
C VAL A 22 4.60 -5.97 10.90
N PHE A 23 5.12 -6.25 9.70
CA PHE A 23 6.55 -6.53 9.53
C PHE A 23 7.42 -5.34 9.95
N GLY A 24 7.02 -4.14 9.57
CA GLY A 24 7.70 -2.90 9.94
C GLY A 24 7.71 -2.69 11.45
N ALA A 25 6.62 -3.02 12.17
CA ALA A 25 6.56 -2.93 13.62
C ALA A 25 7.50 -3.93 14.32
N VAL A 26 7.60 -5.17 13.81
CA VAL A 26 8.54 -6.17 14.34
C VAL A 26 9.99 -5.73 14.08
N ILE A 27 10.29 -5.31 12.86
CA ILE A 27 11.63 -4.86 12.48
C ILE A 27 12.02 -3.61 13.26
N SER A 28 11.13 -2.62 13.37
CA SER A 28 11.40 -1.39 14.12
C SER A 28 11.67 -1.68 15.60
N LYS A 29 10.96 -2.65 16.19
CA LYS A 29 11.25 -3.09 17.56
C LYS A 29 12.65 -3.67 17.72
N ILE A 30 13.05 -4.55 16.80
CA ILE A 30 14.41 -5.12 16.78
C ILE A 30 15.45 -4.00 16.61
N LEU A 31 15.18 -3.02 15.74
CA LEU A 31 16.07 -1.88 15.52
C LEU A 31 16.22 -1.01 16.78
N ALA A 32 15.13 -0.78 17.51
CA ALA A 32 15.16 -0.06 18.77
C ALA A 32 16.00 -0.83 19.81
N ASP A 33 15.66 -2.11 20.03
CA ASP A 33 16.23 -2.91 21.13
C ASP A 33 17.72 -3.24 20.91
N PHE A 34 18.16 -3.50 19.68
CA PHE A 34 19.53 -3.95 19.38
C PHE A 34 20.45 -2.85 18.84
N TYR A 35 19.89 -1.82 18.20
CA TYR A 35 20.65 -0.80 17.49
C TYR A 35 20.37 0.63 17.98
N GLY A 36 19.45 0.81 18.95
CA GLY A 36 19.08 2.13 19.47
C GLY A 36 18.33 3.02 18.48
N ILE A 37 17.77 2.45 17.41
CA ILE A 37 17.02 3.20 16.39
C ILE A 37 15.54 3.19 16.76
N GLU A 38 15.11 4.18 17.54
CA GLU A 38 13.78 4.21 18.16
C GLU A 38 12.70 4.90 17.32
N PHE A 39 13.08 5.79 16.38
CA PHE A 39 12.11 6.66 15.69
C PHE A 39 11.14 5.92 14.76
N LEU A 40 11.47 4.71 14.32
CA LEU A 40 10.62 3.90 13.43
C LEU A 40 9.51 3.17 14.20
N GLU A 41 9.76 2.81 15.46
CA GLU A 41 8.83 2.07 16.31
C GLU A 41 7.46 2.76 16.41
N PRO A 42 7.35 4.04 16.82
CA PRO A 42 6.05 4.68 16.98
C PRO A 42 5.28 4.83 15.65
N ILE A 43 6.00 4.97 14.53
CA ILE A 43 5.37 5.11 13.20
C ILE A 43 4.64 3.82 12.83
N PHE A 44 5.33 2.68 12.88
CA PHE A 44 4.74 1.40 12.50
C PHE A 44 3.67 0.93 13.50
N TRP A 45 3.89 1.14 14.79
CA TRP A 45 2.89 0.82 15.81
C TRP A 45 1.61 1.62 15.63
N TRP A 46 1.69 2.91 15.28
CA TRP A 46 0.49 3.71 14.99
C TRP A 46 -0.36 3.10 13.88
N PHE A 47 0.25 2.58 12.81
CA PHE A 47 -0.48 1.91 11.72
C PHE A 47 -1.07 0.56 12.13
N VAL A 48 -0.39 -0.20 12.99
CA VAL A 48 -0.90 -1.47 13.54
C VAL A 48 -2.11 -1.22 14.44
N GLU A 49 -2.06 -0.17 15.26
CA GLU A 49 -3.15 0.22 16.15
C GLU A 49 -4.33 0.88 15.41
N ASN A 50 -4.07 1.50 14.25
CA ASN A 50 -5.07 2.20 13.45
C ASN A 50 -5.22 1.57 12.05
N PRO A 51 -5.74 0.33 11.94
CA PRO A 51 -5.89 -0.35 10.65
C PRO A 51 -6.85 0.38 9.70
N MET A 52 -7.76 1.20 10.22
CA MET A 52 -8.64 2.03 9.40
C MET A 52 -7.85 3.03 8.53
N ALA A 53 -6.78 3.62 9.05
CA ALA A 53 -5.92 4.52 8.27
C ALA A 53 -5.25 3.81 7.09
N LEU A 54 -4.80 2.56 7.29
CA LEU A 54 -4.28 1.72 6.22
C LEU A 54 -5.36 1.39 5.18
N PHE A 55 -6.60 1.16 5.60
CA PHE A 55 -7.72 0.90 4.70
C PHE A 55 -8.10 2.12 3.85
N GLU A 56 -8.05 3.31 4.43
CA GLU A 56 -8.24 4.58 3.71
C GLU A 56 -7.13 4.80 2.69
N LEU A 57 -5.87 4.61 3.11
CA LEU A 57 -4.70 4.71 2.24
C LEU A 57 -4.76 3.71 1.06
N ALA A 58 -5.21 2.48 1.32
CA ALA A 58 -5.46 1.49 0.28
C ALA A 58 -6.55 1.93 -0.71
N GLY A 59 -7.57 2.64 -0.22
CA GLY A 59 -8.60 3.26 -1.04
C GLY A 59 -8.03 4.34 -1.96
N PHE A 60 -7.19 5.22 -1.40
CA PHE A 60 -6.50 6.27 -2.16
C PHE A 60 -5.63 5.68 -3.27
N PHE A 61 -4.80 4.66 -2.98
CA PHE A 61 -3.99 3.99 -4.01
C PHE A 61 -4.84 3.29 -5.07
N SER A 62 -6.01 2.78 -4.71
CA SER A 62 -6.95 2.19 -5.68
C SER A 62 -7.45 3.21 -6.69
N ILE A 63 -7.70 4.46 -6.26
CA ILE A 63 -8.13 5.56 -7.12
C ILE A 63 -6.98 5.99 -8.04
N ILE A 64 -5.76 6.17 -7.51
CA ILE A 64 -4.58 6.49 -8.34
C ILE A 64 -4.38 5.43 -9.43
N ALA A 65 -4.44 4.15 -9.07
CA ALA A 65 -4.31 3.06 -10.02
C ALA A 65 -5.42 3.10 -11.10
N LEU A 66 -6.64 3.54 -10.76
CA LEU A 66 -7.71 3.71 -11.73
C LEU A 66 -7.38 4.87 -12.69
N ILE A 67 -6.96 6.02 -12.17
CA ILE A 67 -6.60 7.21 -12.96
C ILE A 67 -5.50 6.86 -13.97
N LEU A 68 -4.46 6.14 -13.53
CA LEU A 68 -3.37 5.71 -14.41
C LEU A 68 -3.85 4.80 -15.53
N ILE A 69 -4.75 3.85 -15.24
CA ILE A 69 -5.33 2.97 -16.27
C ILE A 69 -6.14 3.77 -17.29
N VAL A 70 -6.96 4.72 -16.84
CA VAL A 70 -7.75 5.58 -17.71
C VAL A 70 -6.84 6.44 -18.59
N LEU A 71 -5.79 7.03 -18.01
CA LEU A 71 -4.82 7.86 -18.73
C LEU A 71 -4.06 7.05 -19.80
N MET A 72 -3.58 5.84 -19.46
CA MET A 72 -2.95 4.96 -20.44
C MET A 72 -3.88 4.61 -21.60
N LYS A 73 -5.15 4.29 -21.31
CA LYS A 73 -6.15 4.01 -22.35
C LYS A 73 -6.46 5.22 -23.22
N ALA A 74 -6.51 6.42 -22.63
CA ALA A 74 -6.74 7.66 -23.38
C ALA A 74 -5.56 7.96 -24.32
N LEU A 75 -4.32 7.74 -23.87
CA LEU A 75 -3.13 7.88 -24.71
C LEU A 75 -3.12 6.87 -25.88
N GLU A 76 -3.46 5.60 -25.60
CA GLU A 76 -3.57 4.56 -26.63
C GLU A 76 -4.64 4.88 -27.68
N MET A 77 -5.79 5.46 -27.27
CA MET A 77 -6.81 5.91 -28.23
C MET A 77 -6.36 7.12 -29.05
N ALA A 78 -5.67 8.08 -28.44
CA ALA A 78 -5.13 9.24 -29.15
C ALA A 78 -4.16 8.81 -30.25
N GLU A 79 -3.23 7.90 -29.92
CA GLU A 79 -2.26 7.34 -30.86
C GLU A 79 -2.95 6.57 -32.00
N ASN A 80 -3.95 5.74 -31.69
CA ASN A 80 -4.68 4.97 -32.71
C ASN A 80 -5.66 5.81 -33.56
N SER A 81 -6.04 7.00 -33.10
CA SER A 81 -6.99 7.89 -33.81
C SER A 81 -6.35 8.77 -34.89
N GLY A 82 -5.03 8.71 -35.06
CA GLY A 82 -4.33 9.35 -36.18
C GLY A 82 -4.30 10.89 -36.14
N PHE A 83 -4.18 11.47 -34.95
CA PHE A 83 -3.57 12.80 -34.81
C PHE A 83 -2.04 12.71 -35.01
#